data_AF-A0A243SET1-F1
#
_entry.id   AF-A0A243SET1-F1
#
_cell.length_a   1.000
_cell.length_b   1.000
_cell.length_c   1.000
_cell.angle_alpha   90.00
_cell.angle_beta   90.00
_cell.angle_gamma   90.00
#
_symmetry.space_group_name_H-M   'P 1'
#
loop_
_entity.id
_entity.type
_entity.pdbx_description
1 polymer ?
#
loop_
_entity_poly.entity_id
_entity_poly.type
_entity_poly.pdbx_seq_one_letter_code
_entity_poly.pdbx_strand_id
1 'polypeptide(L)'
;AILLCTVQVFFAQDVKKDTQLPNTKSYVEATKNDSIKKATEAVNKALKADEKMLKEKLRNDKKALNQALETEKEKHRADKESREFSLKQSKILAAEKSVQKSKEKLATTEKNLLDNMEKFEKKKDKGKLDPTQIEKENIKISKQQIKINNLKEDVVKAEKKLSKARD
;
A
#
# COMPACT_ATOMS: atom_id res chain seq x y z
N ALA A 1 17.23 -2.53 -24.31
CA ALA A 1 18.67 -2.89 -24.26
C ALA A 1 19.40 -1.78 -23.52
N ILE A 2 19.90 -2.05 -22.31
CA ILE A 2 20.78 -1.13 -21.59
C ILE A 2 22.05 -1.92 -21.26
N LEU A 3 23.15 -1.38 -21.77
CA LEU A 3 24.45 -1.99 -21.99
C LEU A 3 25.23 -2.14 -20.67
N LEU A 4 25.91 -3.27 -20.55
CA LEU A 4 26.69 -3.75 -19.41
C LEU A 4 27.98 -2.94 -19.12
N CYS A 5 28.38 -3.06 -17.86
CA CYS A 5 29.59 -2.56 -17.19
C CYS A 5 30.92 -2.82 -17.91
N THR A 6 31.87 -1.89 -17.77
CA THR A 6 33.30 -2.20 -17.51
C THR A 6 34.01 -1.01 -16.84
N VAL A 7 34.42 -1.16 -15.57
CA VAL A 7 35.51 -0.36 -14.99
C VAL A 7 36.74 -1.27 -14.96
N GLN A 8 37.74 -0.94 -15.75
CA GLN A 8 39.04 -1.62 -15.75
C GLN A 8 39.91 -1.01 -14.65
N VAL A 9 40.19 -1.78 -13.60
CA VAL A 9 41.24 -1.44 -12.62
C VAL A 9 42.46 -2.29 -12.96
N PHE A 10 43.48 -1.67 -13.55
CA PHE A 10 44.79 -2.28 -13.73
C PHE A 10 45.57 -2.23 -12.41
N PHE A 11 45.78 -3.39 -11.79
CA PHE A 11 46.89 -3.61 -10.86
C PHE A 11 47.92 -4.47 -11.58
N ALA A 12 49.04 -3.88 -11.98
CA ALA A 12 50.23 -4.60 -12.41
C ALA A 12 51.39 -4.18 -11.50
N GLN A 13 51.72 -5.05 -10.55
CA GLN A 13 53.03 -5.08 -9.91
C GLN A 13 54.05 -5.55 -10.95
N ASP A 14 55.12 -4.79 -11.16
CA ASP A 14 56.34 -5.34 -11.74
C ASP A 14 57.52 -5.03 -10.82
N VAL A 15 58.05 -6.11 -10.23
CA VAL A 15 59.21 -6.14 -9.37
C VAL A 15 60.36 -6.68 -10.22
N LYS A 16 61.36 -5.86 -10.54
CA LYS A 16 62.70 -6.36 -10.91
C LYS A 16 63.80 -5.51 -10.28
N LYS A 17 64.62 -6.21 -9.51
CA LYS A 17 65.89 -5.76 -8.93
C LYS A 17 66.94 -5.72 -10.04
N ASP A 18 67.88 -4.78 -9.95
CA ASP A 18 69.28 -5.10 -10.18
C ASP A 18 70.21 -4.14 -9.41
N THR A 19 71.24 -4.75 -8.86
CA THR A 19 72.28 -4.26 -7.96
C THR A 19 73.33 -3.42 -8.69
N GLN A 20 73.81 -2.33 -8.09
CA GLN A 20 75.23 -1.93 -8.10
C GLN A 20 75.54 -0.97 -6.93
N LEU A 21 76.50 -1.36 -6.08
CA LEU A 21 77.28 -0.58 -5.10
C LEU A 21 78.75 -0.68 -5.56
N PRO A 22 79.73 0.18 -5.16
CA PRO A 22 79.85 0.90 -3.89
C PRO A 22 80.25 2.39 -4.08
N ASN A 23 80.28 3.27 -3.08
CA ASN A 23 81.39 3.41 -2.13
C ASN A 23 81.21 4.75 -1.39
N THR A 24 81.15 4.75 -0.06
CA THR A 24 81.97 5.61 0.82
C THR A 24 81.50 5.50 2.26
N LYS A 25 82.50 5.32 3.12
CA LYS A 25 82.45 5.08 4.55
C LYS A 25 81.93 6.33 5.28
N SER A 26 80.93 6.21 6.15
CA SER A 26 81.03 6.79 7.50
C SER A 26 79.95 6.25 8.44
N TYR A 27 80.36 6.09 9.68
CA TYR A 27 79.56 6.03 10.90
C TYR A 27 78.77 4.76 11.23
N VAL A 28 79.49 3.91 11.96
CA VAL A 28 79.09 2.78 12.78
C VAL A 28 78.20 3.28 13.94
N GLU A 29 76.99 2.71 13.99
CA GLU A 29 76.33 2.22 15.22
C GLU A 29 76.03 3.21 16.36
N ALA A 30 74.98 4.02 16.19
CA ALA A 30 74.21 4.52 17.35
C ALA A 30 72.71 4.82 17.09
N THR A 31 72.17 4.55 15.88
CA THR A 31 70.84 5.10 15.47
C THR A 31 69.81 4.07 15.01
N LYS A 32 70.09 2.76 15.13
CA LYS A 32 69.17 1.72 14.61
C LYS A 32 68.06 1.34 15.59
N ASN A 33 68.31 1.34 16.90
CA ASN A 33 67.28 0.96 17.88
C ASN A 33 66.22 2.06 18.13
N ASP A 34 66.59 3.32 17.97
CA ASP A 34 65.70 4.45 18.28
C ASP A 34 64.82 4.86 17.06
N SER A 35 65.33 4.69 15.84
CA SER A 35 64.54 4.91 14.60
C SER A 35 63.54 3.79 14.35
N ILE A 36 63.88 2.53 14.65
CA ILE A 36 62.95 1.39 14.55
C ILE A 36 61.83 1.52 15.60
N LYS A 37 62.13 1.91 16.85
CA LYS A 37 61.09 2.17 17.87
C LYS A 37 60.18 3.33 17.48
N LYS A 38 60.72 4.47 17.02
CA LYS A 38 59.90 5.61 16.53
C LYS A 38 59.04 5.26 15.32
N ALA A 39 59.58 4.49 14.36
CA ALA A 39 58.82 4.03 13.21
C ALA A 39 57.69 3.06 13.61
N THR A 40 57.96 2.16 14.56
CA THR A 40 56.95 1.21 15.07
C THR A 40 55.85 1.93 15.89
N GLU A 41 56.21 2.97 16.65
CA GLU A 41 55.23 3.81 17.36
C GLU A 41 54.39 4.68 16.41
N ALA A 42 54.98 5.20 15.34
CA ALA A 42 54.27 5.97 14.32
C ALA A 42 53.27 5.07 13.56
N VAL A 43 53.68 3.86 13.17
CA VAL A 43 52.79 2.87 12.54
C VAL A 43 51.67 2.43 13.48
N ASN A 44 51.95 2.19 14.76
CA ASN A 44 50.92 1.86 15.74
C ASN A 44 49.94 3.01 16.02
N LYS A 45 50.40 4.27 15.98
CA LYS A 45 49.52 5.45 16.09
C LYS A 45 48.65 5.62 14.85
N ALA A 46 49.20 5.41 13.65
CA ALA A 46 48.45 5.43 12.39
C ALA A 46 47.38 4.33 12.37
N LEU A 47 47.74 3.08 12.72
CA LEU A 47 46.79 1.96 12.80
C LEU A 47 45.66 2.22 13.80
N LYS A 48 45.96 2.82 14.97
CA LYS A 48 44.93 3.20 15.96
C LYS A 48 44.03 4.34 15.48
N ALA A 49 44.54 5.26 14.66
CA ALA A 49 43.74 6.32 14.05
C ALA A 49 42.82 5.76 12.96
N ASP A 50 43.34 4.87 12.12
CA ASP A 50 42.57 4.19 11.07
C ASP A 50 41.50 3.27 11.67
N GLU A 51 41.81 2.53 12.74
CA GLU A 51 40.83 1.69 13.44
C GLU A 51 39.69 2.52 14.05
N LYS A 52 40.02 3.68 14.64
CA LYS A 52 39.00 4.62 15.15
C LYS A 52 38.13 5.18 14.02
N MET A 53 38.73 5.58 12.90
CA MET A 53 38.00 6.09 11.74
C MET A 53 37.09 5.01 11.13
N LEU A 54 37.58 3.78 11.00
CA LEU A 54 36.80 2.65 10.48
C LEU A 54 35.64 2.30 11.41
N LYS A 55 35.88 2.29 12.73
CA LYS A 55 34.83 2.04 13.74
C LYS A 55 33.77 3.15 13.76
N GLU A 56 34.16 4.39 13.52
CA GLU A 56 33.23 5.51 13.41
C GLU A 56 32.40 5.45 12.13
N LYS A 57 33.02 5.16 10.97
CA LYS A 57 32.30 4.90 9.71
C LYS A 57 31.30 3.76 9.87
N LEU A 58 31.71 2.62 10.42
CA LEU A 58 30.83 1.48 10.65
C LEU A 58 29.64 1.81 11.57
N ARG A 59 29.87 2.64 12.60
CA ARG A 59 28.78 3.12 13.49
C ARG A 59 27.82 4.04 12.74
N ASN A 60 28.31 4.92 11.89
CA ASN A 60 27.49 5.84 11.11
C ASN A 60 26.70 5.11 10.03
N ASP A 61 27.32 4.17 9.31
CA ASP A 61 26.66 3.33 8.31
C ASP A 61 25.56 2.47 8.96
N LYS A 62 25.83 1.90 10.14
CA LYS A 62 24.82 1.15 10.90
C LYS A 62 23.63 2.04 11.33
N LYS A 63 23.89 3.28 11.75
CA LYS A 63 22.82 4.23 12.10
C LYS A 63 22.00 4.62 10.87
N ALA A 64 22.64 4.92 9.75
CA ALA A 64 21.98 5.28 8.50
C ALA A 64 21.12 4.11 7.98
N LEU A 65 21.65 2.87 8.02
CA LEU A 65 20.90 1.68 7.62
C LEU A 65 19.68 1.43 8.53
N ASN A 66 19.84 1.59 9.84
CA ASN A 66 18.72 1.47 10.77
C ASN A 66 17.65 2.55 10.53
N GLN A 67 18.06 3.81 10.29
CA GLN A 67 17.12 4.89 9.98
C GLN A 67 16.38 4.67 8.67
N ALA A 68 17.09 4.22 7.62
CA ALA A 68 16.48 3.87 6.34
C ALA A 68 15.48 2.70 6.50
N LEU A 69 15.83 1.68 7.29
CA LEU A 69 14.97 0.54 7.56
C LEU A 69 13.69 0.94 8.31
N GLU A 70 13.79 1.79 9.34
CA GLU A 70 12.62 2.26 10.07
C GLU A 70 11.73 3.15 9.19
N THR A 71 12.33 4.02 8.37
CA THR A 71 11.58 4.84 7.41
C THR A 71 10.81 3.98 6.40
N GLU A 72 11.44 2.92 5.88
CA GLU A 72 10.80 2.01 4.93
C GLU A 72 9.66 1.22 5.58
N LYS A 73 9.85 0.75 6.82
CA LYS A 73 8.78 0.09 7.60
C LYS A 73 7.61 1.04 7.84
N GLU A 74 7.88 2.29 8.17
CA GLU A 74 6.84 3.31 8.40
C GLU A 74 6.06 3.59 7.11
N LYS A 75 6.74 3.81 5.99
CA LYS A 75 6.09 3.96 4.67
C LYS A 75 5.23 2.76 4.32
N HIS A 76 5.75 1.54 4.49
CA HIS A 76 5.00 0.33 4.20
C HIS A 76 3.75 0.19 5.11
N ARG A 77 3.85 0.58 6.39
CA ARG A 77 2.69 0.61 7.31
C ARG A 77 1.66 1.63 6.86
N ALA A 78 2.08 2.86 6.55
CA ALA A 78 1.21 3.93 6.08
C ALA A 78 0.49 3.55 4.77
N ASP A 79 1.21 2.95 3.80
CA ASP A 79 0.62 2.48 2.55
C ASP A 79 -0.41 1.37 2.78
N LYS A 80 -0.11 0.43 3.68
CA LYS A 80 -1.04 -0.64 4.06
C LYS A 80 -2.31 -0.07 4.69
N GLU A 81 -2.17 0.84 5.65
CA GLU A 81 -3.29 1.50 6.33
C GLU A 81 -4.15 2.31 5.35
N SER A 82 -3.51 3.10 4.49
CA SER A 82 -4.19 3.88 3.44
C SER A 82 -4.98 2.98 2.49
N ARG A 83 -4.38 1.85 2.07
CA ARG A 83 -5.04 0.87 1.21
C ARG A 83 -6.23 0.20 1.91
N GLU A 84 -6.07 -0.23 3.15
CA GLU A 84 -7.15 -0.83 3.93
C GLU A 84 -8.30 0.16 4.15
N PHE A 85 -7.99 1.41 4.44
CA PHE A 85 -8.96 2.49 4.57
C PHE A 85 -9.74 2.73 3.26
N SER A 86 -9.03 2.84 2.13
CA SER A 86 -9.64 2.99 0.81
C SER A 86 -10.55 1.80 0.45
N LEU A 87 -10.12 0.57 0.78
CA LEU A 87 -10.93 -0.63 0.60
C LEU A 87 -12.19 -0.61 1.49
N LYS A 88 -12.10 -0.14 2.73
CA LYS A 88 -13.28 0.03 3.60
C LYS A 88 -14.25 1.07 3.03
N GLN A 89 -13.74 2.25 2.64
CA GLN A 89 -14.57 3.30 2.05
C GLN A 89 -15.26 2.85 0.77
N SER A 90 -14.55 2.17 -0.13
CA SER A 90 -15.15 1.66 -1.38
C SER A 90 -16.25 0.61 -1.11
N LYS A 91 -16.08 -0.26 -0.12
CA LYS A 91 -17.13 -1.20 0.32
C LYS A 91 -18.36 -0.49 0.87
N ILE A 92 -18.16 0.55 1.70
CA ILE A 92 -19.25 1.37 2.24
C ILE A 92 -20.00 2.05 1.09
N LEU A 93 -19.30 2.74 0.19
CA LEU A 93 -19.90 3.42 -0.96
C LEU A 93 -20.68 2.46 -1.87
N ALA A 94 -20.15 1.26 -2.10
CA ALA A 94 -20.85 0.23 -2.88
C ALA A 94 -22.13 -0.24 -2.17
N ALA A 95 -22.08 -0.44 -0.86
CA ALA A 95 -23.25 -0.81 -0.07
C ALA A 95 -24.30 0.32 -0.02
N GLU A 96 -23.89 1.58 0.11
CA GLU A 96 -24.78 2.76 0.06
C GLU A 96 -25.50 2.87 -1.28
N LYS A 97 -24.76 2.73 -2.39
CA LYS A 97 -25.35 2.70 -3.73
C LYS A 97 -26.37 1.56 -3.88
N SER A 98 -26.09 0.40 -3.31
CA SER A 98 -27.02 -0.72 -3.33
C SER A 98 -28.31 -0.42 -2.55
N VAL A 99 -28.20 0.18 -1.36
CA VAL A 99 -29.36 0.59 -0.56
C VAL A 99 -30.20 1.61 -1.33
N GLN A 100 -29.55 2.63 -1.88
CA GLN A 100 -30.22 3.68 -2.65
C GLN A 100 -30.98 3.10 -3.84
N LYS A 101 -30.34 2.24 -4.64
CA LYS A 101 -30.97 1.58 -5.80
C LYS A 101 -32.18 0.72 -5.40
N SER A 102 -32.11 0.02 -4.27
CA SER A 102 -33.25 -0.76 -3.76
C SER A 102 -34.40 0.15 -3.31
N LYS A 103 -34.10 1.26 -2.62
CA LYS A 103 -35.11 2.26 -2.20
C LYS A 103 -35.77 2.95 -3.39
N GLU A 104 -35.01 3.32 -4.42
CA GLU A 104 -35.54 3.92 -5.65
C GLU A 104 -36.50 2.98 -6.40
N LYS A 105 -36.13 1.70 -6.50
CA LYS A 105 -37.01 0.67 -7.10
C LYS A 105 -38.28 0.47 -6.28
N LEU A 106 -38.18 0.47 -4.95
CA LEU A 106 -39.32 0.37 -4.06
C LEU A 106 -40.27 1.56 -4.26
N ALA A 107 -39.75 2.79 -4.16
CA ALA A 107 -40.54 4.02 -4.30
C ALA A 107 -41.22 4.11 -5.68
N THR A 108 -40.51 3.76 -6.75
CA THR A 108 -41.08 3.73 -8.10
C THR A 108 -42.21 2.70 -8.22
N THR A 109 -42.04 1.53 -7.61
CA THR A 109 -43.06 0.46 -7.65
C THR A 109 -44.27 0.82 -6.80
N GLU A 110 -44.07 1.41 -5.62
CA GLU A 110 -45.14 1.92 -4.76
C GLU A 110 -45.94 3.03 -5.45
N LYS A 111 -45.27 3.99 -6.08
CA LYS A 111 -45.93 5.03 -6.88
C LYS A 111 -46.77 4.42 -8.01
N ASN A 112 -46.20 3.50 -8.77
CA ASN A 112 -46.92 2.84 -9.86
C ASN A 112 -48.13 2.04 -9.35
N LEU A 113 -48.04 1.40 -8.18
CA LEU A 113 -49.17 0.71 -7.58
C LEU A 113 -50.28 1.70 -7.22
N LEU A 114 -49.94 2.82 -6.57
CA LEU A 114 -50.90 3.88 -6.22
C LEU A 114 -51.62 4.42 -7.47
N ASP A 115 -50.86 4.76 -8.52
CA ASP A 115 -51.41 5.26 -9.78
C ASP A 115 -52.33 4.22 -10.45
N ASN A 116 -51.99 2.93 -10.37
CA ASN A 116 -52.82 1.85 -10.91
C ASN A 116 -54.10 1.66 -10.10
N MET A 117 -54.01 1.67 -8.77
CA MET A 117 -55.16 1.59 -7.87
C MET A 117 -56.11 2.76 -8.08
N GLU A 118 -55.60 3.98 -8.20
CA GLU A 118 -56.42 5.16 -8.47
C GLU A 118 -57.16 5.06 -9.81
N LYS A 119 -56.46 4.64 -10.88
CA LYS A 119 -57.07 4.42 -12.20
C LYS A 119 -58.10 3.29 -12.18
N PHE A 120 -57.85 2.25 -11.41
CA PHE A 120 -58.74 1.11 -11.26
C PHE A 120 -60.04 1.53 -10.56
N GLU A 121 -59.94 2.18 -9.39
CA GLU A 121 -61.09 2.69 -8.65
C GLU A 121 -61.92 3.65 -9.52
N LYS A 122 -61.26 4.62 -10.19
CA LYS A 122 -61.95 5.53 -11.12
C LYS A 122 -62.70 4.82 -12.26
N LYS A 123 -62.23 3.67 -12.75
CA LYS A 123 -62.91 2.90 -13.80
C LYS A 123 -64.04 2.05 -13.23
N LYS A 124 -63.83 1.49 -12.03
CA LYS A 124 -64.83 0.73 -11.27
C LYS A 124 -66.03 1.61 -10.93
N ASP A 125 -65.78 2.80 -10.38
CA ASP A 125 -66.84 3.76 -9.99
C ASP A 125 -67.65 4.26 -11.19
N LYS A 126 -67.00 4.37 -12.36
CA LYS A 126 -67.67 4.73 -13.61
C LYS A 126 -68.43 3.56 -14.26
N GLY A 127 -68.44 2.37 -13.65
CA GLY A 127 -69.05 1.16 -14.20
C GLY A 127 -68.40 0.68 -15.51
N LYS A 128 -67.15 1.07 -15.79
CA LYS A 128 -66.45 0.77 -17.06
C LYS A 128 -65.75 -0.59 -17.07
N LEU A 129 -65.88 -1.37 -15.99
CA LEU A 129 -65.24 -2.67 -15.85
C LEU A 129 -66.29 -3.73 -15.57
N ASP A 130 -66.19 -4.86 -16.27
CA ASP A 130 -67.00 -6.05 -15.96
C ASP A 130 -66.41 -6.81 -14.75
N PRO A 131 -67.18 -7.70 -14.10
CA PRO A 131 -66.69 -8.47 -12.94
C PRO A 131 -65.42 -9.28 -13.21
N THR A 132 -65.24 -9.80 -14.42
CA THR A 132 -64.04 -10.57 -14.81
C THR A 132 -62.81 -9.66 -14.94
N GLN A 133 -62.99 -8.45 -15.46
CA GLN A 133 -61.94 -7.42 -15.55
C GLN A 133 -61.56 -6.91 -14.16
N ILE A 134 -62.53 -6.72 -13.27
CA ILE A 134 -62.30 -6.35 -11.87
C ILE A 134 -61.41 -7.40 -11.20
N GLU A 135 -61.76 -8.68 -11.32
CA GLU A 135 -60.97 -9.77 -10.73
C GLU A 135 -59.56 -9.84 -11.31
N LYS A 136 -59.41 -9.71 -12.64
CA LYS A 136 -58.09 -9.67 -13.29
C LYS A 136 -57.22 -8.53 -12.76
N GLU A 137 -57.77 -7.35 -12.55
CA GLU A 137 -57.01 -6.20 -12.06
C GLU A 137 -56.66 -6.35 -10.57
N ASN A 138 -57.56 -6.89 -9.75
CA ASN A 138 -57.30 -7.26 -8.36
C ASN A 138 -56.12 -8.25 -8.24
N ILE A 139 -56.06 -9.26 -9.12
CA ILE A 139 -54.94 -10.20 -9.17
C ILE A 139 -53.63 -9.47 -9.51
N LYS A 140 -53.64 -8.50 -10.44
CA LYS A 140 -52.45 -7.71 -10.79
C LYS A 140 -52.00 -6.83 -9.62
N ILE A 141 -52.93 -6.15 -8.95
CA ILE A 141 -52.68 -5.33 -7.76
C ILE A 141 -52.04 -6.19 -6.67
N SER A 142 -52.61 -7.37 -6.41
CA SER A 142 -52.07 -8.33 -5.44
C SER A 142 -50.64 -8.78 -5.79
N LYS A 143 -50.37 -9.11 -7.06
CA LYS A 143 -49.00 -9.43 -7.54
C LYS A 143 -48.02 -8.26 -7.35
N GLN A 144 -48.47 -7.03 -7.61
CA GLN A 144 -47.64 -5.84 -7.37
C GLN A 144 -47.37 -5.62 -5.88
N GLN A 145 -48.34 -5.87 -5.01
CA GLN A 145 -48.16 -5.79 -3.56
C GLN A 145 -47.14 -6.82 -3.05
N ILE A 146 -47.19 -8.06 -3.54
CA ILE A 146 -46.19 -9.10 -3.23
C ILE A 146 -44.79 -8.63 -3.69
N LYS A 147 -44.69 -8.06 -4.90
CA LYS A 147 -43.43 -7.51 -5.39
C LYS A 147 -42.89 -6.39 -4.50
N ILE A 148 -43.75 -5.49 -4.02
CA ILE A 148 -43.37 -4.43 -3.07
C ILE A 148 -42.84 -5.03 -1.77
N ASN A 149 -43.50 -6.05 -1.22
CA ASN A 149 -43.03 -6.71 -0.01
C ASN A 149 -41.64 -7.35 -0.20
N ASN A 150 -41.41 -8.02 -1.33
CA ASN A 150 -40.09 -8.57 -1.66
C ASN A 150 -39.03 -7.44 -1.78
N LEU A 151 -39.37 -6.31 -2.41
CA LEU A 151 -38.47 -5.16 -2.49
C LEU A 151 -38.18 -4.53 -1.12
N LYS A 152 -39.16 -4.52 -0.19
CA LYS A 152 -38.94 -4.07 1.20
C LYS A 152 -37.94 -4.98 1.91
N GLU A 153 -38.05 -6.30 1.74
CA GLU A 153 -37.04 -7.22 2.26
C GLU A 153 -35.66 -6.99 1.66
N ASP A 154 -35.58 -6.71 0.34
CA ASP A 154 -34.32 -6.41 -0.32
C ASP A 154 -33.67 -5.12 0.19
N VAL A 155 -34.47 -4.10 0.52
CA VAL A 155 -33.99 -2.89 1.19
C VAL A 155 -33.41 -3.25 2.56
N VAL A 156 -34.13 -4.01 3.38
CA VAL A 156 -33.65 -4.44 4.72
C VAL A 156 -32.35 -5.26 4.60
N LYS A 157 -32.27 -6.18 3.64
CA LYS A 157 -31.05 -6.97 3.38
C LYS A 157 -29.89 -6.07 2.95
N ALA A 158 -30.14 -5.04 2.13
CA ALA A 158 -29.12 -4.08 1.71
C ALA A 158 -28.66 -3.19 2.88
N GLU A 159 -29.58 -2.71 3.72
CA GLU A 159 -29.27 -1.91 4.90
C GLU A 159 -28.44 -2.71 5.91
N LYS A 160 -28.77 -3.99 6.11
CA LYS A 160 -27.96 -4.90 6.93
C LYS A 160 -26.54 -5.07 6.39
N LYS A 161 -26.37 -5.14 5.06
CA LYS A 161 -25.03 -5.19 4.43
C LYS A 161 -24.26 -3.87 4.61
N LEU A 162 -24.95 -2.73 4.55
CA LEU A 162 -24.36 -1.41 4.79
C LEU A 162 -23.90 -1.26 6.25
N SER A 163 -24.72 -1.68 7.23
CA SER A 163 -24.31 -1.68 8.64
C SER A 163 -23.02 -2.47 8.83
N LYS A 164 -22.97 -3.71 8.33
CA LYS A 164 -21.78 -4.57 8.39
C LYS A 164 -20.55 -4.01 7.66
N ALA A 165 -20.73 -3.12 6.70
CA ALA A 165 -19.61 -2.49 5.99
C ALA A 165 -19.07 -1.26 6.75
N ARG A 166 -19.89 -0.67 7.62
CA ARG A 166 -19.55 0.47 8.48
C ARG A 166 -18.93 0.02 9.80
N ASP A 167 -19.36 -1.13 10.31
CA ASP A 167 -18.75 -1.83 11.44
C ASP A 167 -17.32 -2.32 11.09
#